data_AF-A0A9J6DKH9-F1
#
_entry.id   AF-A0A9J6DKH9-F1
#
_cell.length_a   1.000
_cell.length_b   1.000
_cell.length_c   1.000
_cell.angle_alpha   90.00
_cell.angle_beta   90.00
_cell.angle_gamma   90.00
#
_symmetry.space_group_name_H-M   'P 1'
#
loop_
_entity.id
_entity.type
_entity.pdbx_description
1 polymer ?
#
loop_
_entity_poly.entity_id
_entity_poly.type
_entity_poly.pdbx_seq_one_letter_code
_entity_poly.pdbx_strand_id
1 'polypeptide(L)'
;MDDVHIPEEHRRVLQLGPKFCLEPHLRAIDKVALARSVSNKVKEEDKSRCITECVELLPRSEGRKKRVVSLDPAIDFFTTNGLRVLLSDKEGSFVVMPEGMFSEKAGAAVCKNFREVSEKPQEAAKPGLEAKRRLKAWSWASIISKGTSWSKTDAKAFCTCRSLFSAKKPCVPQGQHLPFNDADRES
;
A
#
# COMPACT_ATOMS: atom_id res chain seq x y z
N MET A 1 25.51 3.45 0.78
CA MET A 1 24.30 2.64 1.08
C MET A 1 24.86 1.41 1.73
N ASP A 2 24.86 1.35 3.05
CA ASP A 2 25.46 0.22 3.76
C ASP A 2 24.73 -1.06 3.33
N ASP A 3 25.50 -2.08 2.98
CA ASP A 3 24.96 -3.37 2.56
C ASP A 3 24.32 -4.03 3.79
N VAL A 4 23.04 -3.73 4.00
CA VAL A 4 22.22 -4.39 5.01
C VAL A 4 22.12 -5.86 4.63
N HIS A 5 22.69 -6.72 5.48
CA HIS A 5 22.62 -8.16 5.28
C HIS A 5 21.21 -8.67 5.56
N ILE A 6 20.44 -8.91 4.49
CA ILE A 6 19.11 -9.52 4.56
C ILE A 6 19.25 -11.02 4.34
N PRO A 7 18.82 -11.88 5.29
CA PRO A 7 18.82 -13.32 5.10
C PRO A 7 18.09 -13.73 3.83
N GLU A 8 18.64 -14.73 3.14
CA GLU A 8 18.16 -15.18 1.83
C GLU A 8 16.68 -15.62 1.86
N GLU A 9 16.20 -16.16 2.98
CA GLU A 9 14.79 -16.49 3.18
C GLU A 9 13.87 -15.27 3.03
N HIS A 10 14.19 -14.16 3.69
CA HIS A 10 13.40 -12.93 3.62
C HIS A 10 13.56 -12.25 2.27
N ARG A 11 14.75 -12.32 1.67
CA ARG A 11 15.01 -11.80 0.32
C ARG A 11 14.12 -12.47 -0.72
N ARG A 12 13.96 -13.79 -0.69
CA ARG A 12 13.07 -14.53 -1.61
C ARG A 12 11.62 -14.08 -1.51
N VAL A 13 11.13 -13.82 -0.30
CA VAL A 13 9.77 -13.30 -0.08
C VAL A 13 9.61 -11.90 -0.68
N LEU A 14 10.59 -11.03 -0.51
CA LEU A 14 10.56 -9.67 -1.08
C LEU A 14 10.70 -9.67 -2.61
N GLN A 15 11.43 -10.62 -3.21
CA GLN A 15 11.58 -10.71 -4.66
C GLN A 15 10.27 -11.04 -5.39
N LEU A 16 9.30 -11.66 -4.72
CA LEU A 16 7.96 -11.87 -5.30
C LEU A 16 7.23 -10.53 -5.51
N GLY A 17 7.59 -9.49 -4.77
CA GLY A 17 6.93 -8.20 -4.80
C GLY A 17 5.54 -8.22 -4.12
N PRO A 18 5.00 -7.05 -3.74
CA PRO A 18 3.74 -6.90 -3.01
C PRO A 18 2.52 -7.55 -3.64
N LYS A 19 2.51 -7.70 -4.96
CA LYS A 19 1.37 -8.27 -5.67
C LYS A 19 1.37 -9.80 -5.66
N PHE A 20 2.54 -10.43 -5.54
CA PHE A 20 2.69 -11.88 -5.66
C PHE A 20 3.22 -12.55 -4.40
N CYS A 21 3.62 -11.78 -3.38
CA CYS A 21 4.01 -12.31 -2.09
C CYS A 21 2.84 -12.98 -1.35
N LEU A 22 1.59 -12.65 -1.70
CA LEU A 22 0.39 -13.27 -1.16
C LEU A 22 -0.51 -13.69 -2.32
N GLU A 23 -0.76 -14.99 -2.44
CA GLU A 23 -1.77 -15.48 -3.38
C GLU A 23 -3.15 -15.00 -2.93
N PRO A 24 -3.95 -14.36 -3.80
CA PRO A 24 -5.27 -13.88 -3.40
C PRO A 24 -6.15 -15.06 -2.98
N HIS A 25 -6.79 -14.91 -1.82
CA HIS A 25 -7.73 -15.90 -1.33
C HIS A 25 -9.07 -15.75 -2.07
N LEU A 26 -9.18 -16.44 -3.22
CA LEU A 26 -10.39 -16.46 -4.03
C LEU A 26 -11.17 -17.75 -3.79
N ARG A 27 -12.48 -17.64 -3.57
CA ARG A 27 -13.38 -18.80 -3.54
C ARG A 27 -13.51 -19.36 -4.95
N ALA A 28 -13.94 -20.62 -5.08
CA ALA A 28 -14.13 -21.27 -6.38
C ALA A 28 -15.00 -20.42 -7.34
N ILE A 29 -16.10 -19.86 -6.84
CA ILE A 29 -16.98 -18.98 -7.63
C ILE A 29 -16.27 -17.71 -8.12
N ASP A 30 -15.43 -17.11 -7.27
CA ASP A 30 -14.69 -15.89 -7.61
C ASP A 30 -13.58 -16.19 -8.63
N LYS A 31 -12.97 -17.39 -8.58
CA LYS A 31 -12.01 -17.84 -9.59
C LYS A 31 -12.67 -18.03 -10.97
N VAL A 32 -13.88 -18.58 -11.03
CA VAL A 32 -14.66 -18.70 -12.28
C VAL A 32 -15.03 -17.31 -12.82
N ALA A 33 -15.45 -16.41 -11.95
CA ALA A 33 -15.75 -15.02 -12.34
C ALA A 33 -14.49 -14.31 -12.89
N LEU A 34 -13.33 -14.51 -12.27
CA LEU A 34 -12.05 -14.01 -12.76
C LEU A 34 -11.70 -14.60 -14.13
N ALA A 35 -11.86 -15.91 -14.32
CA ALA A 35 -11.62 -16.57 -15.61
C ALA A 35 -12.46 -15.95 -16.74
N ARG A 36 -13.75 -15.69 -16.48
CA ARG A 36 -14.64 -14.99 -17.42
C ARG A 36 -14.19 -13.55 -17.71
N SER A 37 -13.73 -12.84 -16.68
CA SER A 37 -13.20 -11.48 -16.86
C SER A 37 -11.94 -11.46 -17.73
N VAL A 38 -11.06 -12.45 -17.56
CA VAL A 38 -9.86 -12.62 -18.40
C VAL A 38 -10.23 -12.99 -19.82
N SER A 39 -11.15 -13.95 -20.01
CA SER A 39 -11.58 -14.38 -21.36
C SER A 39 -12.21 -13.23 -22.15
N ASN A 40 -12.90 -12.29 -21.50
CA ASN A 40 -13.46 -11.12 -22.17
C ASN A 40 -12.41 -10.21 -22.83
N LYS A 41 -11.13 -10.33 -22.46
CA LYS A 41 -10.01 -9.59 -23.05
C LYS A 41 -9.35 -10.33 -24.21
N VAL A 42 -9.74 -11.57 -24.45
CA VAL A 42 -9.22 -12.42 -25.53
C VAL A 42 -10.14 -12.29 -26.76
N LYS A 43 -9.61 -12.56 -27.96
CA LYS A 43 -10.39 -12.60 -29.20
C LYS A 43 -11.55 -13.61 -29.08
N GLU A 44 -12.68 -13.31 -29.73
CA GLU A 44 -13.92 -14.09 -29.63
C GLU A 44 -13.73 -15.58 -29.91
N GLU A 45 -12.91 -15.89 -30.92
CA GLU A 45 -12.57 -17.25 -31.36
C GLU A 45 -11.92 -18.11 -30.24
N ASP A 46 -11.15 -17.49 -29.36
CA ASP A 46 -10.39 -18.17 -28.30
C ASP A 46 -11.10 -18.11 -26.92
N LYS A 47 -12.22 -17.38 -26.80
CA LYS A 47 -12.89 -17.17 -25.49
C LYS A 47 -13.37 -18.48 -24.87
N SER A 48 -14.03 -19.33 -25.66
CA SER A 48 -14.55 -20.61 -25.19
C SER A 48 -13.42 -21.54 -24.73
N ARG A 49 -12.30 -21.58 -25.48
CA ARG A 49 -11.10 -22.33 -25.12
C ARG A 49 -10.49 -21.82 -23.82
N CYS A 50 -10.32 -20.50 -23.70
CA CYS A 50 -9.77 -19.87 -22.50
C CYS A 50 -10.59 -20.18 -21.24
N ILE A 51 -11.92 -20.07 -21.29
CA ILE A 51 -12.79 -20.41 -20.15
C ILE A 51 -12.67 -21.89 -19.79
N THR A 52 -12.69 -22.78 -20.78
CA THR A 52 -12.62 -24.23 -20.57
C THR A 52 -11.32 -24.62 -19.90
N GLU A 53 -10.18 -24.15 -20.44
CA GLU A 53 -8.86 -24.37 -19.85
C GLU A 53 -8.77 -23.83 -18.41
N CYS A 54 -9.32 -22.63 -18.15
CA CYS A 54 -9.33 -22.06 -16.80
C CYS A 54 -10.14 -22.91 -15.82
N VAL A 55 -11.32 -23.40 -16.22
CA VAL A 55 -12.21 -24.20 -15.37
C VAL A 55 -11.60 -25.58 -15.10
N GLU A 56 -10.96 -26.21 -16.08
CA GLU A 56 -10.27 -27.49 -15.92
C GLU A 56 -9.10 -27.42 -14.91
N LEU A 57 -8.45 -26.27 -14.78
CA LEU A 57 -7.36 -26.04 -13.83
C LEU A 57 -7.84 -25.76 -12.40
N LEU A 58 -9.10 -25.37 -12.19
CA LEU A 58 -9.64 -25.07 -10.86
C LEU A 58 -9.53 -26.22 -9.85
N PRO A 59 -9.98 -27.45 -10.14
CA PRO A 59 -9.89 -28.55 -9.17
C PRO A 59 -8.43 -28.91 -8.85
N ARG A 60 -7.50 -28.73 -9.79
CA ARG A 60 -6.06 -28.92 -9.55
C ARG A 60 -5.48 -27.92 -8.54
N SER A 61 -6.13 -26.76 -8.39
CA SER A 61 -5.74 -25.72 -7.43
C SER A 61 -6.24 -25.97 -6.01
N GLU A 62 -7.24 -26.83 -5.80
CA GLU A 62 -7.89 -27.03 -4.50
C GLU A 62 -7.21 -28.10 -3.64
N GLY A 63 -6.51 -29.07 -4.25
CA GLY A 63 -5.86 -30.17 -3.53
C GLY A 63 -4.44 -29.90 -3.04
N ARG A 64 -3.77 -28.85 -3.53
CA ARG A 64 -2.42 -28.50 -3.04
C ARG A 64 -2.57 -27.78 -1.71
N LYS A 65 -2.06 -28.38 -0.62
CA LYS A 65 -1.87 -27.68 0.67
C LYS A 65 -1.10 -26.40 0.38
N LYS A 66 -1.81 -25.27 0.32
CA LYS A 66 -1.18 -23.98 0.08
C LYS A 66 -0.23 -23.75 1.22
N ARG A 67 1.08 -23.70 0.92
CA ARG A 67 2.04 -23.17 1.88
C ARG A 67 1.68 -21.70 2.01
N VAL A 68 0.93 -21.37 3.05
CA VAL A 68 0.67 -19.97 3.40
C VAL A 68 2.03 -19.40 3.75
N VAL A 69 2.63 -18.70 2.79
CA VAL A 69 3.87 -17.96 3.03
C VAL A 69 3.46 -16.84 3.97
N SER A 70 3.84 -16.96 5.25
CA SER A 70 3.63 -15.90 6.21
C SER A 70 4.67 -14.82 5.99
N LEU A 71 4.23 -13.57 5.92
CA LEU A 71 5.13 -12.41 5.92
C LEU A 71 5.62 -12.06 7.32
N ASP A 72 4.99 -12.61 8.37
CA ASP A 72 5.29 -12.28 9.76
C ASP A 72 6.79 -12.41 10.08
N PRO A 73 7.50 -13.51 9.74
CA PRO A 73 8.92 -13.64 10.08
C PRO A 73 9.79 -12.58 9.41
N ALA A 74 9.48 -12.21 8.17
CA ALA A 74 10.20 -11.16 7.46
C ALA A 74 9.91 -9.78 8.09
N ILE A 75 8.65 -9.50 8.41
CA ILE A 75 8.24 -8.23 9.07
C ILE A 75 8.92 -8.09 10.43
N ASP A 76 8.94 -9.16 11.23
CA ASP A 76 9.58 -9.20 12.55
C ASP A 76 11.09 -8.99 12.42
N PHE A 77 11.74 -9.63 11.43
CA PHE A 77 13.15 -9.42 11.13
C PHE A 77 13.44 -7.95 10.81
N PHE A 78 12.71 -7.32 9.88
CA PHE A 78 12.97 -5.93 9.51
C PHE A 78 12.75 -4.98 10.69
N THR A 79 11.68 -5.20 11.45
CA THR A 79 11.36 -4.38 12.63
C THR A 79 12.45 -4.48 13.69
N THR A 80 12.92 -5.70 13.99
CA THR A 80 13.95 -5.95 15.00
C THR A 80 15.30 -5.34 14.62
N ASN A 81 15.60 -5.26 13.32
CA ASN A 81 16.85 -4.70 12.80
C ASN A 81 16.78 -3.19 12.50
N GLY A 82 15.71 -2.49 12.91
CA GLY A 82 15.56 -1.06 12.64
C GLY A 82 15.42 -0.73 11.16
N LEU A 83 14.83 -1.64 10.38
CA LEU A 83 14.59 -1.52 8.94
C LEU A 83 13.10 -1.31 8.67
N ARG A 84 12.81 -0.50 7.67
CA ARG A 84 11.46 -0.24 7.18
C ARG A 84 11.31 -0.79 5.77
N VAL A 85 10.27 -1.59 5.57
CA VAL A 85 9.88 -2.11 4.24
C VAL A 85 8.76 -1.25 3.69
N LEU A 86 8.96 -0.71 2.49
CA LEU A 86 8.03 0.16 1.80
C LEU A 86 7.64 -0.43 0.45
N LEU A 87 6.47 -0.04 -0.03
CA LEU A 87 6.00 -0.37 -1.38
C LEU A 87 6.54 0.68 -2.36
N SER A 88 7.29 0.23 -3.37
CA SER A 88 7.66 1.08 -4.50
C SER A 88 6.43 1.36 -5.34
N ASP A 89 6.12 2.64 -5.56
CA ASP A 89 4.94 3.06 -6.31
C ASP A 89 5.07 2.72 -7.82
N LYS A 90 6.31 2.70 -8.34
CA LYS A 90 6.56 2.57 -9.77
C LYS A 90 6.87 1.16 -10.26
N GLU A 91 7.38 0.30 -9.38
CA GLU A 91 7.97 -0.98 -9.82
C GLU A 91 7.28 -2.21 -9.25
N GLY A 92 6.31 -2.04 -8.34
CA GLY A 92 5.71 -3.17 -7.65
C GLY A 92 6.76 -4.01 -6.94
N SER A 93 7.84 -3.37 -6.47
CA SER A 93 8.94 -3.93 -5.70
C SER A 93 8.87 -3.44 -4.25
N PHE A 94 9.53 -4.16 -3.35
CA PHE A 94 9.72 -3.69 -1.98
C PHE A 94 11.03 -2.90 -1.87
N VAL A 95 10.98 -1.77 -1.17
CA VAL A 95 12.17 -0.99 -0.82
C VAL A 95 12.43 -1.18 0.67
N VAL A 96 13.62 -1.64 1.01
CA VAL A 96 14.07 -1.75 2.41
C VAL A 96 15.04 -0.61 2.69
N MET A 97 14.83 0.13 3.78
CA MET A 97 15.75 1.17 4.21
C MET A 97 15.83 1.28 5.74
N PRO A 98 16.94 1.80 6.29
CA PRO A 98 17.04 2.08 7.71
C PRO A 98 15.97 3.05 8.20
N GLU A 99 15.53 2.88 9.45
CA GLU A 99 14.48 3.70 10.05
C GLU A 99 14.80 5.20 10.08
N GLY A 100 16.08 5.56 10.30
CA GLY A 100 16.53 6.95 10.24
C GLY A 100 16.31 7.57 8.86
N MET A 101 16.74 6.87 7.80
CA MET A 101 16.56 7.30 6.42
C MET A 101 15.08 7.37 6.03
N PHE A 102 14.28 6.42 6.52
CA PHE A 102 12.84 6.45 6.32
C PHE A 102 12.21 7.70 6.94
N SER A 103 12.55 8.01 8.19
CA SER A 103 11.99 9.16 8.92
C SER A 103 12.34 10.48 8.23
N GLU A 104 13.58 10.62 7.76
CA GLU A 104 14.04 11.78 7.00
C GLU A 104 13.26 11.94 5.69
N LYS A 105 13.18 10.87 4.87
CA LYS A 105 12.47 10.89 3.59
C LYS A 105 10.97 11.10 3.77
N ALA A 106 10.37 10.50 4.81
CA ALA A 106 8.97 10.69 5.14
C ALA A 106 8.69 12.13 5.55
N GLY A 107 9.55 12.72 6.39
CA GLY A 107 9.47 14.14 6.76
C GLY A 107 9.57 15.06 5.55
N ALA A 108 10.57 14.85 4.69
CA ALA A 108 10.73 15.61 3.45
C ALA A 108 9.51 15.48 2.51
N ALA A 109 8.96 14.27 2.37
CA ALA A 109 7.76 14.04 1.58
C ALA A 109 6.54 14.77 2.16
N VAL A 110 6.40 14.81 3.49
CA VAL A 110 5.32 15.58 4.14
C VAL A 110 5.52 17.08 3.88
N CYS A 111 6.70 17.63 4.16
CA CYS A 111 6.97 19.06 3.93
C CYS A 111 6.79 19.48 2.47
N LYS A 112 7.07 18.59 1.51
CA LYS A 112 6.87 18.84 0.08
C LYS A 112 5.39 18.93 -0.31
N ASN A 113 4.56 18.02 0.20
CA ASN A 113 3.17 17.88 -0.24
C ASN A 113 2.18 18.72 0.58
N PHE A 114 2.60 19.15 1.77
CA PHE A 114 1.74 19.82 2.74
C PHE A 114 2.35 21.14 3.19
N ARG A 115 1.52 22.18 3.36
CA ARG A 115 1.92 23.41 4.05
C ARG A 115 1.50 23.33 5.51
N GLU A 116 2.34 23.87 6.39
CA GLU A 116 1.95 24.11 7.76
C GLU A 116 0.87 25.19 7.77
N VAL A 117 -0.29 24.86 8.33
CA VAL A 117 -1.36 25.83 8.58
C VAL A 117 -1.10 26.42 9.97
N SER A 118 -0.83 27.72 10.02
CA SER A 118 -0.59 28.45 11.26
C SER A 118 -1.86 28.69 12.07
N GLU A 119 -3.03 28.50 11.46
CA GLU A 119 -4.32 28.72 12.11
C GLU A 119 -4.63 27.61 13.11
N LYS A 120 -4.91 28.02 14.35
CA LYS A 120 -5.39 27.10 15.38
C LYS A 120 -6.76 26.55 14.95
N PRO A 121 -6.99 25.23 14.98
CA PRO A 121 -8.27 24.63 14.58
C PRO A 121 -9.48 25.01 15.49
N GLN A 122 -9.33 25.97 16.39
CA GLN A 122 -10.38 26.39 17.33
C GLN A 122 -11.40 27.36 16.73
N GLU A 123 -11.09 28.09 15.65
CA GLU A 123 -12.05 29.05 15.06
C GLU A 123 -12.71 28.58 13.75
N ALA A 124 -12.17 27.55 13.09
CA ALA A 124 -12.80 26.91 11.92
C ALA A 124 -13.96 25.94 12.29
N ALA A 125 -14.28 25.80 13.58
CA ALA A 125 -15.33 24.93 14.09
C ALA A 125 -16.67 25.66 14.29
N LYS A 126 -17.25 26.19 13.21
CA LYS A 126 -18.72 26.36 13.09
C LYS A 126 -19.29 25.15 12.31
N PRO A 127 -20.56 24.77 12.52
CA PRO A 127 -20.96 23.43 12.91
C PRO A 127 -20.95 22.40 11.77
N GLY A 128 -19.81 21.75 11.55
CA GLY A 128 -19.72 20.49 10.82
C GLY A 128 -19.58 19.31 11.78
N LEU A 129 -20.66 18.92 12.47
CA LEU A 129 -20.69 17.74 13.36
C LEU A 129 -20.30 16.44 12.63
N GLU A 130 -20.31 16.46 11.31
CA GLU A 130 -19.99 15.34 10.42
C GLU A 130 -18.48 15.13 10.21
N ALA A 131 -17.66 16.18 10.32
CA ALA A 131 -16.20 16.07 10.20
C ALA A 131 -15.55 15.39 11.42
N LYS A 132 -16.11 15.59 12.62
CA LYS A 132 -15.61 14.97 13.86
C LYS A 132 -15.79 13.45 13.90
N ARG A 133 -16.78 12.88 13.19
CA ARG A 133 -16.92 11.42 13.07
C ARG A 133 -15.81 10.77 12.23
N ARG A 134 -15.17 11.52 11.33
CA ARG A 134 -14.02 11.04 10.52
C ARG A 134 -12.67 11.16 11.24
N LEU A 135 -12.59 11.94 12.33
CA LEU A 135 -11.35 12.26 13.03
C LEU A 135 -11.04 11.38 14.26
N LYS A 136 -11.66 10.19 14.39
CA LYS A 136 -11.16 9.12 15.27
C LYS A 136 -9.80 8.53 14.83
N ALA A 137 -9.09 9.19 13.91
CA ALA A 137 -7.72 8.91 13.48
C ALA A 137 -6.64 9.57 14.38
N TRP A 138 -7.02 10.40 15.37
CA TRP A 138 -6.05 11.22 16.12
C TRP A 138 -5.21 10.49 17.18
N SER A 139 -5.47 9.21 17.47
CA SER A 139 -4.65 8.42 18.42
C SER A 139 -3.30 7.97 17.84
N TRP A 140 -3.16 7.90 16.52
CA TRP A 140 -2.01 7.28 15.85
C TRP A 140 -0.69 8.02 16.04
N ALA A 141 -0.75 9.32 16.30
CA ALA A 141 0.45 10.11 16.29
C ALA A 141 1.17 10.15 17.65
N SER A 142 0.61 9.54 18.70
CA SER A 142 1.37 9.15 19.89
C SER A 142 2.19 7.87 19.64
N ILE A 143 1.80 7.05 18.66
CA ILE A 143 2.43 5.77 18.32
C ILE A 143 3.69 6.00 17.47
N ILE A 144 3.63 6.90 16.48
CA ILE A 144 4.78 7.21 15.61
C ILE A 144 5.94 7.87 16.39
N SER A 145 5.63 8.67 17.41
CA SER A 145 6.66 9.35 18.22
C SER A 145 7.25 8.50 19.35
N LYS A 146 6.66 7.33 19.66
CA LYS A 146 7.07 6.49 20.80
C LYS A 146 7.79 5.19 20.43
N GLY A 147 7.99 4.93 19.13
CA GLY A 147 8.77 3.75 18.69
C GLY A 147 8.22 2.41 19.21
N THR A 148 6.93 2.33 19.55
CA THR A 148 6.35 1.10 20.07
C THR A 148 6.11 0.10 18.94
N SER A 149 6.56 -1.14 19.16
CA SER A 149 6.35 -2.29 18.30
C SER A 149 4.89 -2.42 17.87
N TRP A 150 4.68 -2.65 16.58
CA TRP A 150 3.35 -2.74 15.99
C TRP A 150 2.67 -4.04 16.42
N SER A 151 1.39 -4.00 16.79
CA SER A 151 0.63 -5.23 17.03
C SER A 151 0.17 -5.84 15.69
N LYS A 152 -0.10 -7.16 15.65
CA LYS A 152 -0.62 -7.85 14.45
C LYS A 152 -1.91 -7.23 13.87
N THR A 153 -2.66 -6.49 14.69
CA THR A 153 -3.86 -5.73 14.29
C THR A 153 -3.53 -4.44 13.53
N ASP A 154 -2.38 -3.82 13.78
CA ASP A 154 -1.98 -2.53 13.18
C ASP A 154 -1.44 -2.68 11.76
N ALA A 155 -0.78 -3.81 11.46
CA ALA A 155 -0.31 -4.14 10.11
C ALA A 155 -1.45 -4.32 9.10
N LYS A 156 -2.60 -4.88 9.55
CA LYS A 156 -3.81 -5.05 8.72
C LYS A 156 -4.51 -3.71 8.41
N ALA A 157 -4.39 -2.73 9.32
CA ALA A 157 -4.89 -1.37 9.11
C ALA A 157 -4.03 -0.61 8.08
N PHE A 158 -2.71 -0.84 8.07
CA PHE A 158 -1.79 -0.17 7.15
C PHE A 158 -2.05 -0.51 5.68
N CYS A 159 -2.40 -1.76 5.37
CA CYS A 159 -2.69 -2.19 4.00
C CYS A 159 -4.03 -1.63 3.47
N THR A 160 -4.97 -1.31 4.37
CA THR A 160 -6.26 -0.68 4.04
C THR A 160 -6.15 0.86 4.00
N CYS A 161 -5.09 1.44 4.58
CA CYS A 161 -4.83 2.87 4.66
C CYS A 161 -4.05 3.46 3.46
N ARG A 162 -4.01 2.78 2.29
CA ARG A 162 -3.50 3.40 1.05
C ARG A 162 -4.32 4.65 0.63
N SER A 163 -5.47 4.88 1.25
CA SER A 163 -6.33 6.05 1.03
C SER A 163 -6.40 7.04 2.20
N LEU A 164 -5.71 6.80 3.33
CA LEU A 164 -5.88 7.58 4.57
C LEU A 164 -4.53 7.82 5.29
N PHE A 165 -3.52 8.28 4.56
CA PHE A 165 -2.36 8.91 5.18
C PHE A 165 -2.76 10.34 5.62
N SER A 166 -3.25 10.46 6.86
CA SER A 166 -3.63 11.74 7.47
C SER A 166 -2.82 11.94 8.74
N ALA A 167 -1.78 12.76 8.61
CA ALA A 167 -0.85 13.08 9.68
C ALA A 167 -1.40 14.17 10.62
N LYS A 168 -0.75 14.28 11.78
CA LYS A 168 -0.96 15.27 12.84
C LYS A 168 -0.84 16.70 12.30
N LYS A 169 -1.73 17.57 12.82
CA LYS A 169 -2.00 18.98 12.43
C LYS A 169 -2.83 19.11 11.14
N PRO A 170 -3.75 20.08 11.07
CA PRO A 170 -4.47 20.36 9.83
C PRO A 170 -3.46 20.80 8.78
N CYS A 171 -3.26 19.95 7.78
CA CYS A 171 -2.40 20.22 6.64
C CYS A 171 -3.30 20.31 5.40
N VAL A 172 -3.15 21.36 4.61
CA VAL A 172 -3.84 21.51 3.33
C VAL A 172 -2.93 20.97 2.23
N PRO A 173 -3.41 20.07 1.35
CA PRO A 173 -2.62 19.60 0.21
C PRO A 173 -2.26 20.78 -0.67
N GLN A 174 -0.98 20.90 -1.06
CA GLN A 174 -0.59 21.88 -2.06
C GLN A 174 -1.16 21.42 -3.40
N GLY A 175 -2.28 22.02 -3.83
CA GLY A 175 -2.75 21.88 -5.20
C GLY A 175 -1.62 22.28 -6.14
N GLN A 176 -1.12 21.32 -6.92
CA GLN A 176 -0.17 21.62 -7.99
C GLN A 176 -0.94 22.37 -9.07
N HIS A 177 -0.99 23.69 -8.97
CA HIS A 177 -1.34 24.53 -10.10
C HIS A 177 -0.13 24.50 -11.04
N LEU A 178 -0.10 23.49 -11.92
CA LEU A 178 0.82 23.51 -13.06
C LEU A 178 0.38 24.67 -13.96
N PRO A 179 1.26 25.61 -14.33
CA PRO A 179 0.93 26.58 -15.37
C PRO A 179 0.73 25.80 -16.68
N PHE A 180 -0.50 25.83 -17.19
CA PHE A 180 -0.79 25.44 -18.56
C PHE A 180 -0.25 26.58 -19.44
N ASN A 181 0.92 26.38 -20.03
CA ASN A 181 1.46 27.30 -21.03
C ASN A 181 0.65 27.10 -22.32
N ASP A 182 -0.32 27.98 -22.56
CA ASP A 182 -0.89 28.20 -23.88
C ASP A 182 0.12 28.98 -24.71
N ALA A 183 1.11 28.27 -25.27
CA ALA A 183 1.87 28.75 -26.41
C ALA A 183 1.40 27.95 -27.65
N ASP A 184 1.24 28.68 -28.76
CA ASP A 184 0.96 28.19 -30.11
C ASP A 184 -0.53 28.07 -30.52
N ARG A 185 -1.17 29.23 -30.71
CA ARG A 185 -2.26 29.37 -31.69
C ARG A 185 -2.33 30.79 -32.27
N GLU A 186 -1.37 31.13 -33.11
CA GLU A 186 -1.55 32.18 -34.13
C GLU A 186 -1.40 31.55 -35.52
N SER A 187 -2.36 31.88 -36.39
CA SER A 187 -2.40 31.59 -37.82
C SER A 187 -2.16 32.87 -38.60
#